data_AF-A0A2P2JDM1-F1
#
_entry.id   AF-A0A2P2JDM1-F1
#
_cell.length_a   1.000
_cell.length_b   1.000
_cell.length_c   1.000
_cell.angle_alpha   90.00
_cell.angle_beta   90.00
_cell.angle_gamma   90.00
#
_symmetry.space_group_name_H-M   'P 1'
#
loop_
_entity.id
_entity.type
_entity.pdbx_description
1 polymer ?
#
loop_
_entity_poly.entity_id
_entity_poly.type
_entity_poly.pdbx_seq_one_letter_code
_entity_poly.pdbx_strand_id
1 'polypeptide(L)' 'MSKRAEENRSSLYLLDGTETLGSCLQLHPRSDSAPLLSKCSIQWHRLSSDGSQKEVISGILSITAPRLG' A
#
# COMPACT_ATOMS: atom_id res chain seq x y z
N MET A 1 -0.52 19.35 0.93
CA MET A 1 -1.09 18.14 1.56
C MET A 1 -1.66 17.27 0.46
N SER A 2 -1.10 16.09 0.25
CA SER A 2 -1.59 15.17 -0.79
C SER A 2 -2.98 14.68 -0.42
N LYS A 3 -3.92 14.66 -1.37
CA LYS A 3 -5.28 14.08 -1.21
C LYS A 3 -5.29 12.72 -0.49
N ARG A 4 -4.21 11.95 -0.66
CA ARG A 4 -3.93 10.66 -0.01
C ARG A 4 -3.83 10.71 1.52
N ALA A 5 -3.33 11.81 2.09
CA ALA A 5 -3.20 11.97 3.54
C ALA A 5 -4.55 12.24 4.23
N GLU A 6 -5.52 12.81 3.51
CA GLU A 6 -6.86 13.09 4.03
C GLU A 6 -7.74 11.83 4.03
N GLU A 7 -7.79 11.06 2.93
CA GLU A 7 -8.49 9.75 2.88
C GLU A 7 -7.92 8.74 3.89
N ASN A 8 -6.63 8.89 4.20
CA ASN A 8 -5.97 8.05 5.18
C ASN A 8 -6.59 8.21 6.58
N ARG A 9 -7.14 9.36 6.99
CA ARG A 9 -7.63 9.58 8.37
C ARG A 9 -8.78 8.66 8.80
N SER A 10 -9.62 8.20 7.88
CA SER A 10 -10.74 7.28 8.17
C SER A 10 -10.43 5.82 7.84
N SER A 11 -9.21 5.51 7.41
CA SER A 11 -8.82 4.17 6.96
C SER A 11 -8.51 3.23 8.15
N LEU A 12 -8.96 1.97 8.05
CA LEU A 12 -8.69 0.91 9.04
C LEU A 12 -7.22 0.48 9.06
N TYR A 13 -6.50 0.74 7.97
CA TYR A 13 -5.10 0.40 7.81
C TYR A 13 -4.28 1.64 7.46
N LEU A 14 -3.04 1.67 7.96
CA LEU A 14 -2.02 2.65 7.64
C LEU A 14 -0.99 2.01 6.71
N LEU A 15 -0.61 2.74 5.67
CA LEU A 15 0.56 2.39 4.88
C LEU A 15 1.79 3.04 5.52
N ASP A 16 2.74 2.22 5.93
CA ASP A 16 4.00 2.60 6.58
C ASP A 16 5.21 2.20 5.71
N GLY A 17 6.36 2.82 5.97
CA GLY A 17 7.60 2.59 5.24
C GLY A 17 8.01 3.77 4.38
N THR A 18 9.24 3.71 3.87
CA THR A 18 9.84 4.82 3.12
C THR A 18 9.40 4.76 1.66
N GLU A 19 8.89 5.86 1.13
CA GLU A 19 8.49 6.02 -0.28
C GLU A 19 9.71 6.19 -1.22
N THR A 20 10.75 5.38 -1.04
CA THR A 20 11.99 5.40 -1.84
C THR A 20 12.21 4.06 -2.54
N LEU A 21 12.85 4.10 -3.71
CA LEU A 21 13.16 2.90 -4.45
C LEU A 21 14.09 1.98 -3.64
N GLY A 22 13.70 0.71 -3.51
CA GLY A 22 14.44 -0.28 -2.72
C GLY A 22 13.97 -0.40 -1.28
N SER A 23 13.07 0.47 -0.82
CA SER A 23 12.41 0.34 0.47
C SER A 23 11.18 -0.55 0.39
N CYS A 24 10.79 -1.12 1.54
CA CYS A 24 9.58 -1.90 1.67
C CYS A 24 8.47 -1.03 2.26
N LEU A 25 7.33 -0.99 1.58
CA LEU A 25 6.10 -0.40 2.10
C LEU A 25 5.25 -1.51 2.72
N GLN A 26 4.75 -1.29 3.93
CA GLN A 26 3.99 -2.25 4.72
C GLN A 26 2.63 -1.68 5.09
N LEU A 27 1.61 -2.54 5.08
CA LEU A 27 0.28 -2.17 5.54
C LEU A 27 0.12 -2.63 6.99
N HIS A 28 -0.28 -1.73 7.89
CA HIS A 28 -0.46 -2.01 9.31
C HIS A 28 -1.90 -1.70 9.74
N PRO A 29 -2.53 -2.54 10.57
CA PRO A 29 -3.81 -2.21 11.17
C PRO A 29 -3.64 -1.01 12.12
N ARG A 30 -4.58 -0.07 12.10
CA ARG A 30 -4.58 1.07 13.03
C ARG A 30 -5.17 0.78 14.39
N SER A 31 -6.00 -0.24 14.45
CA SER A 31 -6.73 -0.66 15.64
C SER A 31 -6.72 -2.17 15.69
N ASP A 32 -6.74 -2.73 16.89
CA ASP A 32 -6.88 -4.17 17.13
C ASP A 32 -8.21 -4.71 16.56
N SER A 33 -9.19 -3.83 16.36
CA SER A 33 -10.47 -4.14 15.71
C SER A 33 -10.40 -4.26 14.18
N ALA A 34 -9.28 -3.93 13.54
CA ALA A 34 -9.13 -4.08 12.11
C ALA A 34 -8.99 -5.58 11.73
N PRO A 35 -9.58 -6.03 10.60
CA PRO A 35 -9.42 -7.40 10.16
C PRO A 35 -7.94 -7.79 9.97
N LEU A 36 -7.64 -9.09 10.05
CA LEU A 36 -6.30 -9.55 9.70
C LEU A 36 -6.07 -9.36 8.19
N LEU A 37 -4.88 -8.91 7.81
CA LEU A 37 -4.48 -8.74 6.41
C LEU A 37 -4.63 -10.01 5.58
N SER A 38 -4.42 -11.19 6.19
CA SER A 38 -4.61 -12.50 5.54
C SER A 38 -6.06 -12.78 5.14
N LYS A 39 -7.03 -12.06 5.72
CA LYS A 39 -8.46 -12.14 5.37
C LYS A 39 -8.86 -11.05 4.38
N CYS A 40 -7.95 -10.17 4.00
CA CYS A 40 -8.21 -9.06 3.09
C CYS A 40 -7.66 -9.37 1.69
N SER A 41 -8.41 -8.96 0.67
CA SER A 41 -7.88 -8.87 -0.68
C SER A 41 -7.15 -7.54 -0.82
N ILE A 42 -5.83 -7.59 -1.03
CA ILE A 42 -4.97 -6.41 -1.11
C ILE A 42 -4.48 -6.28 -2.55
N GLN A 43 -4.62 -5.09 -3.13
CA GLN A 43 -4.17 -4.80 -4.48
C GLN A 43 -3.38 -3.51 -4.53
N TRP A 44 -2.20 -3.58 -5.13
CA TRP A 44 -1.32 -2.44 -5.31
C TRP A 44 -1.56 -1.78 -6.67
N HIS A 45 -1.57 -0.46 -6.68
CA HIS A 45 -1.68 0.32 -7.89
C HIS A 45 -0.56 1.35 -7.97
N ARG A 46 0.04 1.47 -9.14
CA ARG A 46 0.94 2.59 -9.47
C ARG A 46 0.14 3.69 -10.15
N LEU A 47 0.51 4.95 -9.94
CA LEU A 47 0.00 6.01 -10.80
C LEU A 47 0.76 6.02 -12.11
N SER A 48 0.07 6.29 -13.22
CA SER A 48 0.70 6.62 -14.48
C SER A 48 1.64 7.82 -14.31
N SER A 49 2.62 7.97 -15.19
CA SER A 49 3.57 9.10 -15.13
C SER A 49 2.89 10.47 -15.23
N ASP A 50 1.70 10.51 -15.84
CA ASP A 50 0.84 11.69 -15.98
C ASP A 50 -0.13 11.85 -14.78
N GLY A 51 -0.19 10.88 -13.87
CA GLY A 51 -1.03 10.90 -12.67
C GLY A 51 -2.53 10.69 -12.91
N SER A 52 -2.95 10.60 -14.17
CA SER A 52 -4.34 10.47 -14.59
C SER A 52 -4.95 9.10 -14.32
N GLN A 53 -4.15 8.04 -14.25
CA GLN A 53 -4.64 6.66 -14.16
C GLN A 53 -3.92 5.85 -13.08
N LYS A 54 -4.65 4.91 -12.47
CA LYS A 54 -4.11 3.93 -11.52
C LYS A 54 -3.94 2.60 -12.24
N GLU A 55 -2.70 2.19 -12.47
CA GLU A 55 -2.34 0.91 -13.08
C GLU A 55 -2.20 -0.16 -12.01
N VAL A 56 -2.90 -1.30 -12.16
CA VAL A 56 -2.77 -2.44 -11.24
C VAL A 56 -1.37 -3.04 -11.38
N ILE A 57 -0.70 -3.26 -10.26
CA ILE A 57 0.56 -4.00 -10.23
C ILE A 57 0.23 -5.47 -9.98
N SER A 58 0.18 -6.26 -11.04
CA SER A 58 -0.03 -7.70 -10.94
C SER A 58 1.22 -8.38 -10.37
N GLY A 59 1.07 -9.20 -9.33
CA GLY A 59 2.16 -10.03 -8.77
C GLY A 59 2.76 -9.54 -7.44
N ILE A 60 2.39 -8.36 -6.94
CA ILE A 60 2.73 -7.97 -5.55
C ILE A 60 1.65 -8.55 -4.63
N LEU A 61 1.79 -9.82 -4.29
CA LEU A 61 1.11 -10.41 -3.12
C LEU A 61 1.72 -9.76 -1.88
N SER A 62 0.88 -9.54 -0.86
CA SER A 62 1.11 -8.67 0.33
C SER A 62 2.32 -8.99 1.23
N ILE A 63 3.24 -9.84 0.80
CA ILE A 63 4.44 -10.23 1.53
C ILE A 63 5.62 -9.90 0.62
N THR A 64 6.28 -8.80 0.96
CA THR A 64 7.70 -8.51 0.72
C THR A 64 8.23 -9.02 -0.62
N ALA A 65 8.44 -8.13 -1.60
CA ALA A 65 9.30 -8.47 -2.72
C ALA A 65 10.73 -8.72 -2.19
N PRO A 66 11.29 -9.94 -2.23
CA PRO A 66 12.73 -10.09 -2.09
C PRO A 66 13.33 -9.65 -3.43
N ARG A 67 14.10 -8.56 -3.41
CA ARG A 67 15.02 -8.29 -4.51
C ARG A 67 16.12 -9.34 -4.45
N LEU A 68 16.20 -10.18 -5.47
CA LEU A 68 17.42 -10.88 -5.85
C LEU A 68 17.75 -10.44 -7.29
N GLY A 69 18.95 -9.88 -7.47
CA GLY A 69 19.48 -9.36 -8.72
C GLY A 69 20.29 -8.10 -8.50
#